data_AF-A0A821M8H3-F1
#
_entry.id   AF-A0A821M8H3-F1
#
_cell.length_a   1.000
_cell.length_b   1.000
_cell.length_c   1.000
_cell.angle_alpha   90.00
_cell.angle_beta   90.00
_cell.angle_gamma   90.00
#
_symmetry.space_group_name_H-M   'P 1'
#
loop_
_entity.id
_entity.type
_entity.pdbx_description
1 polymer ?
#
loop_
_entity_poly.entity_id
_entity_poly.type
_entity_poly.pdbx_seq_one_letter_code
_entity_poly.pdbx_strand_id
1 'polypeptide(L)'
;MNPNNYRTNNFENYGSILPVLKVINNFPTQTSIINEFTLNREQRAAFMIITSHLDGDKRCRIGDNNGQLIMCILGCGGTGKSQLVRALTKYFLVTKRMQMMRKLALTGIAAAEIDGMTIHSFLGE
;
A
#
# COMPACT_ATOMS: atom_id res chain seq x y z
N MET A 1 0.38 -42.69 -43.34
CA MET A 1 0.35 -42.44 -41.88
C MET A 1 0.74 -43.72 -41.16
N ASN A 2 1.94 -43.74 -40.56
CA ASN A 2 2.24 -44.45 -39.31
C ASN A 2 3.60 -43.91 -38.82
N PRO A 3 3.64 -42.98 -37.84
CA PRO A 3 4.88 -42.40 -37.35
C PRO A 3 5.14 -42.91 -35.93
N ASN A 4 5.98 -43.93 -35.75
CA ASN A 4 6.57 -44.27 -34.45
C ASN A 4 7.82 -45.13 -34.64
N ASN A 5 8.96 -44.49 -34.94
CA ASN A 5 10.28 -45.07 -34.68
C ASN A 5 11.39 -44.02 -34.86
N TYR A 6 11.72 -43.29 -33.79
CA TYR A 6 13.05 -42.69 -33.58
C TYR A 6 13.27 -42.65 -32.05
N ARG A 7 14.09 -43.57 -31.53
CA ARG A 7 15.52 -43.41 -31.18
C ARG A 7 15.73 -42.99 -29.72
N THR A 8 16.38 -43.90 -29.00
CA THR A 8 17.10 -43.68 -27.74
C THR A 8 18.24 -42.68 -27.92
N ASN A 9 18.57 -41.91 -26.87
CA ASN A 9 19.87 -41.93 -26.18
C ASN A 9 20.02 -40.73 -25.20
N ASN A 10 20.14 -41.08 -23.92
CA ASN A 10 20.97 -40.53 -22.84
C ASN A 10 21.51 -39.09 -22.96
N PHE A 11 21.21 -38.25 -21.96
CA PHE A 11 22.22 -37.41 -21.32
C PHE A 11 21.97 -37.31 -19.81
N GLU A 12 23.08 -37.49 -19.10
CA GLU A 12 23.23 -37.69 -17.67
C GLU A 12 23.15 -36.37 -16.89
N ASN A 13 22.62 -36.46 -15.67
CA ASN A 13 23.16 -35.89 -14.44
C ASN A 13 23.79 -34.48 -14.49
N TYR A 14 23.00 -33.45 -14.17
CA TYR A 14 23.48 -32.27 -13.45
C TYR A 14 22.66 -32.14 -12.16
N GLY A 15 23.38 -32.02 -11.04
CA GLY A 15 22.90 -32.31 -9.69
C GLY A 15 21.65 -31.56 -9.25
N SER A 16 21.02 -32.10 -8.20
CA SER A 16 19.89 -31.52 -7.48
C SER A 16 20.15 -30.06 -7.10
N ILE A 17 19.77 -29.16 -8.01
CA ILE A 17 19.59 -27.74 -7.75
C ILE A 17 18.64 -27.66 -6.57
N LEU A 18 19.11 -27.07 -5.47
CA LEU A 18 18.31 -26.72 -4.29
C LEU A 18 16.96 -26.18 -4.78
N PRO A 19 15.82 -26.57 -4.16
CA PRO A 19 14.54 -26.07 -4.63
C PRO A 19 14.65 -24.55 -4.61
N VAL A 20 14.47 -23.95 -5.79
CA VAL A 20 14.30 -22.51 -5.92
C VAL A 20 13.16 -22.20 -4.97
N LEU A 21 13.50 -21.71 -3.78
CA LEU A 21 12.58 -21.04 -2.90
C LEU A 21 12.07 -19.92 -3.77
N LYS A 22 10.93 -20.17 -4.40
CA LYS A 22 10.19 -19.20 -5.17
C LYS A 22 9.82 -18.19 -4.10
N VAL A 23 10.67 -17.19 -3.91
CA VAL A 23 10.40 -16.02 -3.09
C VAL A 23 9.30 -15.28 -3.85
N ILE A 24 8.09 -15.84 -3.78
CA ILE A 24 6.88 -15.09 -3.95
C ILE A 24 6.81 -14.31 -2.66
N ASN A 25 7.57 -13.22 -2.59
CA ASN A 25 7.17 -12.12 -1.74
C ASN A 25 5.84 -11.64 -2.33
N ASN A 26 4.75 -12.35 -2.02
CA ASN A 26 3.40 -11.86 -2.16
C ASN A 26 3.30 -10.74 -1.13
N PHE A 27 3.91 -9.60 -1.43
CA PHE A 27 3.68 -8.38 -0.68
C PHE A 27 2.18 -8.10 -0.85
N PRO A 28 1.37 -8.15 0.23
CA PRO A 28 -0.02 -7.81 0.15
C PRO A 28 -0.08 -6.28 0.19
N THR A 29 0.33 -5.60 -0.87
CA THR A 29 0.77 -4.20 -0.73
C THR A 29 -0.41 -3.24 -0.62
N GLN A 30 -1.25 -3.15 -1.65
CA GLN A 30 -2.36 -2.17 -1.66
C GLN A 30 -3.72 -2.86 -1.75
N THR A 31 -3.88 -3.81 -2.68
CA THR A 31 -5.16 -4.53 -2.89
C THR A 31 -5.63 -5.30 -1.65
N SER A 32 -4.70 -5.92 -0.91
CA SER A 32 -5.05 -6.64 0.32
C SER A 32 -5.62 -5.71 1.38
N ILE A 33 -5.02 -4.54 1.57
CA ILE A 33 -5.48 -3.56 2.56
C ILE A 33 -6.80 -2.95 2.11
N ILE A 34 -6.97 -2.64 0.82
CA ILE A 34 -8.25 -2.18 0.26
C ILE A 34 -9.38 -3.16 0.60
N ASN A 35 -9.13 -4.46 0.46
CA ASN A 35 -10.11 -5.50 0.75
C ASN A 35 -10.32 -5.69 2.27
N GLU A 36 -9.24 -5.71 3.06
CA GLU A 36 -9.28 -5.83 4.53
C GLU A 36 -10.13 -4.71 5.15
N PHE A 37 -9.98 -3.49 4.66
CA PHE A 37 -10.72 -2.32 5.14
C PHE A 37 -12.00 -2.05 4.35
N THR A 38 -12.37 -2.92 3.40
CA THR A 38 -13.60 -2.80 2.59
C THR A 38 -13.78 -1.40 1.98
N LEU A 39 -12.71 -0.81 1.45
CA LEU A 39 -12.75 0.57 0.96
C LEU A 39 -13.70 0.70 -0.23
N ASN A 40 -14.58 1.71 -0.17
CA ASN A 40 -15.44 2.05 -1.30
C ASN A 40 -14.63 2.64 -2.47
N ARG A 41 -15.28 2.87 -3.62
CA ARG A 41 -14.61 3.33 -4.85
C ARG A 41 -13.76 4.59 -4.64
N GLU A 42 -14.30 5.59 -3.94
CA GLU A 42 -13.64 6.89 -3.76
C GLU A 42 -12.50 6.80 -2.72
N GLN A 43 -12.73 6.06 -1.63
CA GLN A 43 -11.69 5.78 -0.64
C GLN A 43 -10.54 4.98 -1.25
N ARG A 44 -10.85 3.98 -2.08
CA ARG A 44 -9.86 3.19 -2.82
C ARG A 44 -9.05 4.07 -3.75
N ALA A 45 -9.69 4.97 -4.50
CA ALA A 45 -8.98 5.90 -5.37
C ALA A 45 -8.01 6.79 -4.58
N ALA A 46 -8.48 7.38 -3.48
CA ALA A 46 -7.63 8.19 -2.62
C ALA A 46 -6.48 7.40 -1.99
N PHE A 47 -6.76 6.19 -1.50
CA PHE A 47 -5.74 5.29 -0.97
C PHE A 47 -4.64 5.03 -1.99
N MET A 48 -5.03 4.64 -3.21
CA MET A 48 -4.08 4.34 -4.30
C MET A 48 -3.23 5.54 -4.69
N ILE A 49 -3.81 6.74 -4.75
CA ILE A 49 -3.06 7.98 -5.06
C ILE A 49 -1.97 8.21 -4.00
N ILE A 50 -2.36 8.15 -2.73
CA ILE A 50 -1.45 8.40 -1.60
C ILE A 50 -0.34 7.34 -1.54
N THR A 51 -0.69 6.05 -1.65
CA THR A 51 0.31 4.98 -1.54
C THR A 51 1.24 4.94 -2.76
N SER A 52 0.73 5.17 -3.97
CA SER A 52 1.58 5.22 -5.18
C SER A 52 2.54 6.41 -5.15
N HIS A 53 2.09 7.56 -4.63
CA HIS A 53 2.95 8.71 -4.39
C HIS A 53 4.05 8.40 -3.35
N LEU A 54 3.67 7.78 -2.22
CA LEU A 54 4.61 7.37 -1.17
C LEU A 54 5.65 6.36 -1.67
N ASP A 55 5.26 5.46 -2.57
CA ASP A 55 6.16 4.48 -3.18
C ASP A 55 7.05 5.06 -4.28
N GLY A 56 6.88 6.35 -4.59
CA GLY A 56 7.71 7.07 -5.54
C GLY A 56 7.37 6.81 -7.01
N ASP A 57 6.11 6.45 -7.32
CA ASP A 57 5.65 6.32 -8.71
C ASP A 57 5.92 7.65 -9.46
N LYS A 58 6.74 7.57 -10.50
CA LYS A 58 7.16 8.73 -11.31
C LYS A 58 5.97 9.44 -11.95
N ARG A 59 4.88 8.71 -12.23
CA ARG A 59 3.65 9.29 -12.78
C ARG A 59 2.93 10.20 -11.78
N CYS A 60 3.16 10.03 -10.48
CA CYS A 60 2.59 10.87 -9.42
C CYS A 60 3.41 12.14 -9.14
N ARG A 61 4.53 12.36 -9.84
CA ARG A 61 5.43 13.50 -9.65
C ARG A 61 5.28 14.47 -10.83
N ILE A 62 4.17 15.21 -10.87
CA ILE A 62 3.88 16.18 -11.93
C ILE A 62 4.13 17.60 -11.41
N GLY A 63 4.97 18.38 -12.10
CA GLY A 63 5.22 19.81 -11.83
C GLY A 63 6.65 20.15 -11.36
N ASP A 64 7.00 21.43 -11.44
CA ASP A 64 8.34 21.97 -11.14
C ASP A 64 8.72 21.94 -9.64
N ASN A 65 7.73 21.73 -8.77
CA ASN A 65 7.88 21.74 -7.31
C ASN A 65 8.11 20.33 -6.73
N ASN A 66 9.23 19.67 -7.07
CA ASN A 66 9.77 18.41 -6.47
C ASN A 66 8.81 17.21 -6.27
N GLY A 67 7.55 17.30 -6.74
CA GLY A 67 6.52 16.27 -6.65
C GLY A 67 5.92 16.05 -5.26
N GLN A 68 5.57 17.10 -4.49
CA GLN A 68 4.79 16.94 -3.25
C GLN A 68 3.30 16.68 -3.54
N LEU A 69 2.66 15.74 -2.83
CA LEU A 69 1.22 15.50 -2.89
C LEU A 69 0.49 16.33 -1.82
N ILE A 70 -0.39 17.23 -2.26
CA ILE A 70 -1.34 17.96 -1.41
C ILE A 70 -2.74 17.52 -1.81
N MET A 71 -3.49 16.90 -0.89
CA MET A 71 -4.79 16.32 -1.18
C MET A 71 -5.81 16.68 -0.09
N CYS A 72 -7.01 17.07 -0.52
CA CYS A 72 -8.17 17.22 0.36
C CYS A 72 -9.22 16.17 -0.01
N ILE A 73 -9.68 15.40 0.98
CA ILE A 73 -10.68 14.35 0.78
C ILE A 73 -11.96 14.77 1.51
N LEU A 74 -12.97 15.11 0.72
CA LEU A 74 -14.27 15.56 1.22
C LEU A 74 -15.29 14.41 1.21
N GLY A 75 -16.32 14.52 2.04
CA GLY A 75 -17.44 13.59 2.04
C GLY A 75 -18.36 13.81 3.23
N CYS A 76 -19.62 13.42 3.09
CA CYS A 76 -20.64 13.56 4.13
C CYS A 76 -20.23 12.90 5.46
N GLY A 77 -20.84 13.32 6.58
CA GLY A 77 -20.69 12.62 7.86
C GLY A 77 -21.04 11.13 7.72
N GLY A 78 -20.30 10.25 8.40
CA GLY A 78 -20.56 8.80 8.37
C GLY A 78 -20.06 8.04 7.13
N THR A 79 -19.45 8.68 6.13
CA THR A 79 -18.96 7.99 4.91
C THR A 79 -17.62 7.25 5.08
N GLY A 80 -17.21 6.95 6.31
CA GLY A 80 -16.01 6.15 6.56
C GLY A 80 -14.68 6.83 6.24
N LYS A 81 -14.57 8.17 6.28
CA LYS A 81 -13.29 8.87 6.08
C LYS A 81 -12.20 8.37 7.06
N SER A 82 -12.56 8.10 8.32
CA SER A 82 -11.64 7.51 9.31
C SER A 82 -11.17 6.10 8.91
N GLN A 83 -11.98 5.33 8.17
CA GLN A 83 -11.58 4.01 7.67
C GLN A 83 -10.43 4.10 6.66
N LEU A 84 -10.44 5.12 5.79
CA LEU A 84 -9.31 5.41 4.90
C LEU A 84 -8.03 5.73 5.70
N VAL A 85 -8.14 6.53 6.77
CA VAL A 85 -6.99 6.82 7.65
C VAL A 85 -6.45 5.56 8.33
N ARG A 86 -7.33 4.64 8.76
CA ARG A 86 -6.93 3.35 9.32
C ARG A 86 -6.24 2.45 8.29
N ALA A 87 -6.75 2.39 7.06
CA ALA A 87 -6.13 1.66 5.96
C ALA A 87 -4.73 2.21 5.63
N LEU A 88 -4.57 3.54 5.58
CA LEU A 88 -3.27 4.18 5.40
C LEU A 88 -2.33 3.88 6.58
N THR A 89 -2.83 3.91 7.81
CA THR A 89 -2.04 3.53 9.00
C THR A 89 -1.52 2.10 8.87
N LYS A 90 -2.37 1.15 8.45
CA LYS A 90 -1.95 -0.22 8.15
C LYS A 90 -0.86 -0.25 7.07
N TYR A 91 -1.02 0.51 5.99
CA TYR A 91 -0.04 0.57 4.91
C TYR A 91 1.35 1.01 5.41
N PHE A 92 1.41 2.09 6.20
CA PHE A 92 2.65 2.57 6.78
C PHE A 92 3.25 1.58 7.79
N LEU A 93 2.42 0.84 8.52
CA LEU A 93 2.86 -0.21 9.43
C LEU A 93 3.51 -1.37 8.67
N VAL A 94 2.82 -1.95 7.67
CA VAL A 94 3.32 -3.12 6.92
C VAL A 94 4.53 -2.79 6.04
N THR A 95 4.64 -1.53 5.60
CA THR A 95 5.81 -1.04 4.85
C THR A 95 6.95 -0.56 5.75
N LYS A 96 6.81 -0.64 7.09
CA LYS A 96 7.80 -0.20 8.08
C LYS A 96 8.21 1.28 7.93
N ARG A 97 7.22 2.13 7.62
CA ARG A 97 7.37 3.57 7.40
C ARG A 97 6.63 4.44 8.42
N MET A 98 6.16 3.87 9.53
CA MET A 98 5.37 4.60 10.54
C MET A 98 6.00 5.91 11.01
N GLN A 99 7.33 5.99 11.09
CA GLN A 99 8.08 7.21 11.41
C GLN A 99 7.82 8.38 10.45
N MET A 100 7.33 8.12 9.24
CA MET A 100 7.01 9.12 8.20
C MET A 100 5.56 9.63 8.29
N MET A 101 4.73 9.08 9.17
CA MET A 101 3.33 9.46 9.32
C MET A 101 3.10 10.27 10.60
N ARG A 102 2.39 11.39 10.46
CA ARG A 102 1.78 12.14 11.56
C ARG A 102 0.28 12.27 11.26
N LYS A 103 -0.56 12.00 12.26
CA LYS A 103 -2.02 12.11 12.16
C LYS A 103 -2.48 13.20 13.12
N LEU A 104 -3.15 14.21 12.58
CA LEU A 104 -3.61 15.37 13.32
C LEU A 104 -5.12 15.53 13.19
N ALA A 105 -5.76 16.05 14.24
CA ALA A 105 -7.18 16.42 14.23
C ALA A 105 -7.43 17.71 15.01
N LEU A 106 -8.61 18.31 14.83
CA LEU A 106 -8.99 19.55 15.50
C LEU A 106 -9.41 19.34 16.96
N THR A 107 -10.08 18.23 17.27
CA THR A 107 -10.59 17.93 18.61
C THR A 107 -9.95 16.68 19.19
N GLY A 108 -9.90 16.57 20.52
CA GLY A 108 -9.33 15.41 21.21
C GLY A 108 -10.02 14.09 20.85
N ILE A 109 -11.35 14.11 20.71
CA ILE A 109 -12.13 12.92 20.31
C ILE A 109 -11.76 12.48 18.89
N ALA A 110 -11.65 13.42 17.94
CA ALA A 110 -11.26 13.09 16.58
C ALA A 110 -9.80 12.62 16.48
N ALA A 111 -8.91 13.18 17.31
CA ALA A 111 -7.52 12.73 17.39
C ALA A 111 -7.44 11.29 17.92
N ALA A 112 -8.17 10.96 18.99
CA ALA A 112 -8.24 9.62 19.54
C ALA A 112 -8.78 8.60 18.51
N GLU A 113 -9.81 8.95 17.75
CA GLU A 113 -10.43 8.07 16.75
C GLU A 113 -9.46 7.60 15.65
N ILE A 114 -8.46 8.41 15.34
CA ILE A 114 -7.44 8.11 14.32
C ILE A 114 -6.08 7.75 14.93
N ASP A 115 -5.97 7.49 16.23
CA ASP A 115 -4.70 7.29 16.95
C ASP A 115 -3.67 8.40 16.62
N GLY A 116 -4.13 9.65 16.68
CA GLY A 116 -3.36 10.84 16.38
C GLY A 116 -3.26 11.79 17.58
N MET A 117 -2.93 13.04 17.28
CA MET A 117 -2.88 14.12 18.27
C MET A 117 -3.65 15.33 17.77
N THR A 118 -3.96 16.27 18.65
CA THR A 118 -4.56 17.53 18.21
C THR A 118 -3.50 18.38 17.50
N ILE A 119 -3.95 19.30 16.63
CA ILE A 119 -3.04 20.25 15.97
C ILE A 119 -2.30 21.09 17.03
N HIS A 120 -3.00 21.58 18.06
CA HIS A 120 -2.39 22.36 19.14
C HIS A 120 -1.33 21.58 19.90
N SER A 121 -1.63 20.33 20.29
CA SER A 121 -0.65 19.47 20.97
C SER A 121 0.57 19.16 20.10
N PHE A 122 0.43 19.09 18.78
CA PHE A 122 1.56 18.90 17.87
C PHE A 122 2.43 20.16 17.72
N LEU A 123 1.80 21.33 17.70
CA LEU A 123 2.49 22.61 17.55
C LEU A 123 3.09 23.14 18.86
N GLY A 124 2.71 22.58 20.01
CA GLY A 124 3.22 22.97 21.32
C GLY A 124 2.52 24.20 21.91
N GLU A 125 1.26 24.41 21.55
CA GLU A 125 0.36 25.42 22.15
C GLU A 125 -0.41 24.88 23.35
#